data_AF-A0A357VT78-F1
#
_entry.id   AF-A0A357VT78-F1
#
_cell.length_a   1.000
_cell.length_b   1.000
_cell.length_c   1.000
_cell.angle_alpha   90.00
_cell.angle_beta   90.00
_cell.angle_gamma   90.00
#
_symmetry.space_group_name_H-M   'P 1'
#
loop_
_entity.id
_entity.type
_entity.pdbx_description
1 polymer ?
#
loop_
_entity_poly.entity_id
_entity_poly.type
_entity_poly.pdbx_seq_one_letter_code
_entity_poly.pdbx_strand_id
1 'polypeptide(L)'
;MATNPYVGTFQLTGAVSGMDTQAMVEKLMEIEQQPLNRAQEKFDALTYKQKLWMEVDNKLEDFYDYLITFKLKSNLVPKSATSSDESVLTATAPSDADNSTFYLKVNSLASPTVLVGQGIDSSITKSSTIEEVTGATGDSTFTITKGSDSDTITVSDGETIQNLIDKINASTLGVEAKFDDANGKFFIVNKKNGNVDISVSADAGSNGENLISKLNLNGTAAADSDNTVRTLGSSGQVELSFDGSTSITTYDNLTENTLNVFGTTIDLKSTSSSYVKVSIEQDIDKSVESIKEFVDKYNETITYVYDLLHEKKVTDKPTEEMTEEDYMKGMLKGDNNLEKIFYNLRNMVYSPVNIEQSGSQYNT
;
A
#
# COMPACT_ATOMS: atom_id res chain seq x y z
N MET A 1 63.14 -11.05 29.04
CA MET A 1 63.94 -11.92 29.93
C MET A 1 64.64 -11.03 30.95
N ALA A 2 64.12 -10.99 32.18
CA ALA A 2 64.78 -10.46 33.36
C ALA A 2 64.12 -11.12 34.58
N THR A 3 64.93 -11.82 35.37
CA THR A 3 64.58 -12.60 36.57
C THR A 3 64.76 -11.75 37.83
N ASN A 4 63.79 -11.73 38.76
CA ASN A 4 63.93 -11.71 40.23
C ASN A 4 62.59 -11.36 40.94
N PRO A 5 62.39 -11.55 42.26
CA PRO A 5 62.69 -12.69 43.15
C PRO A 5 61.56 -12.88 44.19
N TYR A 6 60.63 -13.81 44.01
CA TYR A 6 59.76 -14.28 45.12
C TYR A 6 59.53 -15.79 45.03
N VAL A 7 60.59 -16.53 44.66
CA VAL A 7 60.60 -17.98 44.86
C VAL A 7 61.16 -18.22 46.25
N GLY A 8 60.27 -18.25 47.25
CA GLY A 8 60.58 -18.83 48.54
C GLY A 8 61.04 -20.26 48.33
N THR A 9 62.30 -20.55 48.67
CA THR A 9 62.90 -21.88 48.63
C THR A 9 62.15 -22.82 49.56
N PHE A 10 61.31 -23.70 49.01
CA PHE A 10 60.74 -24.83 49.74
C PHE A 10 61.80 -25.95 49.76
N GLN A 11 62.50 -26.12 50.89
CA GLN A 11 63.41 -27.24 51.07
C GLN A 11 62.60 -28.51 51.37
N LEU A 12 62.54 -29.42 50.39
CA LEU A 12 62.09 -30.80 50.57
C LEU A 12 63.26 -31.64 51.10
N THR A 13 63.21 -32.01 52.38
CA THR A 13 64.02 -33.10 52.94
C THR A 13 63.25 -34.41 52.78
N GLY A 14 63.86 -35.35 52.06
CA GLY A 14 63.18 -36.46 51.37
C GLY A 14 62.49 -37.49 52.24
N ALA A 15 61.43 -38.11 51.67
CA ALA A 15 61.41 -39.52 51.27
C ALA A 15 60.01 -39.92 50.74
N VAL A 16 59.99 -40.51 49.53
CA VAL A 16 59.00 -41.49 49.00
C VAL A 16 57.55 -41.01 48.68
N SER A 17 57.36 -40.69 47.40
CA SER A 17 56.35 -41.22 46.46
C SER A 17 54.93 -41.52 46.97
N GLY A 18 53.96 -40.72 46.51
CA GLY A 18 52.53 -40.98 46.66
C GLY A 18 51.62 -39.75 46.58
N MET A 19 52.17 -38.53 46.49
CA MET A 19 51.37 -37.34 46.22
C MET A 19 51.07 -37.27 44.72
N ASP A 20 49.77 -37.28 44.40
CA ASP A 20 49.24 -36.96 43.07
C ASP A 20 49.50 -35.48 42.79
N THR A 21 50.75 -35.17 42.42
CA THR A 21 51.21 -33.82 42.08
C THR A 21 50.44 -33.27 40.89
N GLN A 22 49.92 -34.15 40.03
CA GLN A 22 49.05 -33.78 38.93
C GLN A 22 47.68 -33.29 39.46
N ALA A 23 47.02 -34.03 40.34
CA ALA A 23 45.77 -33.57 40.96
C ALA A 23 45.93 -32.31 41.82
N MET A 24 47.11 -32.10 42.45
CA MET A 24 47.40 -30.87 43.20
C MET A 24 47.64 -29.68 42.25
N VAL A 25 48.32 -29.89 41.12
CA VAL A 25 48.50 -28.87 40.08
C VAL A 25 47.16 -28.56 39.41
N GLU A 26 46.33 -29.54 39.11
CA GLU A 26 44.97 -29.36 38.58
C GLU A 26 44.10 -28.55 39.54
N LYS A 27 44.09 -28.88 40.85
CA LYS A 27 43.37 -28.09 41.86
C LYS A 27 43.89 -26.67 42.03
N LEU A 28 45.20 -26.44 41.90
CA LEU A 28 45.77 -25.09 41.91
C LEU A 28 45.40 -24.33 40.63
N MET A 29 45.41 -24.98 39.46
CA MET A 29 44.94 -24.38 38.21
C MET A 29 43.44 -24.05 38.26
N GLU A 30 42.61 -24.90 38.86
CA GLU A 30 41.19 -24.61 39.11
C GLU A 30 41.01 -23.37 39.99
N ILE A 31 41.80 -23.23 41.06
CA ILE A 31 41.77 -22.06 41.95
C ILE A 31 42.23 -20.79 41.21
N GLU A 32 43.32 -20.85 40.45
CA GLU A 32 43.83 -19.73 39.66
C GLU A 32 42.89 -19.35 38.49
N GLN A 33 42.05 -20.28 38.02
CA GLN A 33 40.99 -20.02 37.05
C GLN A 33 39.71 -19.44 37.68
N GLN A 34 39.51 -19.49 39.00
CA GLN A 34 38.29 -18.96 39.64
C GLN A 34 38.01 -17.48 39.33
N PRO A 35 39.00 -16.56 39.33
CA PRO A 35 38.76 -15.16 38.95
C PRO A 35 38.30 -15.04 37.50
N LEU A 36 38.86 -15.86 36.60
CA LEU A 36 38.48 -15.90 35.19
C LEU A 36 37.05 -16.43 35.01
N ASN A 37 36.70 -17.53 35.68
CA ASN A 37 35.34 -18.10 35.64
C ASN A 37 34.31 -17.10 36.18
N ARG A 38 34.60 -16.42 37.30
CA ARG A 38 33.73 -15.35 37.83
C ARG A 38 33.59 -14.17 36.88
N ALA A 39 34.63 -13.85 36.12
CA ALA A 39 34.57 -12.79 35.10
C ALA A 39 33.70 -13.23 33.92
N GLN A 40 33.82 -14.49 33.48
CA GLN A 40 33.00 -15.07 32.43
C GLN A 40 31.52 -15.14 32.83
N GLU A 41 31.20 -15.63 34.03
CA GLU A 41 29.82 -15.67 34.55
C GLU A 41 29.18 -14.27 34.60
N LYS A 42 29.95 -13.26 34.99
CA LYS A 42 29.49 -11.86 34.96
C LYS A 42 29.26 -11.37 33.53
N PHE A 43 30.17 -11.70 32.62
CA PHE A 43 30.04 -11.34 31.21
C PHE A 43 28.79 -11.97 30.59
N ASP A 44 28.54 -13.25 30.85
CA ASP A 44 27.36 -13.96 30.36
C ASP A 44 26.08 -13.37 30.97
N ALA A 45 26.07 -13.11 32.29
CA ALA A 45 24.92 -12.48 32.94
C ALA A 45 24.63 -11.06 32.40
N LEU A 46 25.65 -10.27 32.07
CA LEU A 46 25.47 -8.97 31.43
C LEU A 46 24.95 -9.13 30.00
N THR A 47 25.43 -10.13 29.26
CA THR A 47 24.96 -10.44 27.91
C THR A 47 23.49 -10.84 27.90
N TYR A 48 23.08 -11.71 28.81
CA TYR A 48 21.67 -12.11 28.96
C TYR A 48 20.78 -10.95 29.40
N LYS A 49 21.23 -10.11 30.33
CA LYS A 49 20.52 -8.87 30.68
C LYS A 49 20.38 -7.93 29.50
N GLN A 50 21.42 -7.78 28.68
CA GLN A 50 21.36 -6.97 27.46
C GLN A 50 20.29 -7.52 26.50
N LYS A 51 20.26 -8.85 26.29
CA LYS A 51 19.24 -9.50 25.46
C LYS A 51 17.82 -9.24 25.97
N LEU A 52 17.56 -9.44 27.26
CA LEU A 52 16.26 -9.12 27.85
C LEU A 52 15.87 -7.65 27.68
N TRP A 53 16.81 -6.72 27.85
CA TRP A 53 16.54 -5.30 27.63
C TRP A 53 16.21 -4.97 26.17
N MET A 54 16.86 -5.65 25.20
CA MET A 54 16.50 -5.51 23.79
C MET A 54 15.11 -6.08 23.49
N GLU A 55 14.73 -7.20 24.12
CA GLU A 55 13.37 -7.75 23.97
C GLU A 55 12.31 -6.81 24.56
N VAL A 56 12.58 -6.21 25.74
CA VAL A 56 11.72 -5.18 26.33
C VAL A 56 11.60 -3.97 25.42
N ASP A 57 12.72 -3.48 24.87
CA ASP A 57 12.74 -2.34 23.95
C ASP A 57 11.88 -2.62 22.71
N ASN A 58 12.10 -3.74 22.04
CA ASN A 58 11.30 -4.17 20.88
C ASN A 58 9.81 -4.28 21.25
N LYS A 59 9.48 -4.86 22.41
CA LYS A 59 8.09 -4.99 22.86
C LYS A 59 7.40 -3.64 23.06
N LEU A 60 8.13 -2.67 23.59
CA LEU A 60 7.64 -1.31 23.80
C LEU A 60 7.55 -0.53 22.48
N GLU A 61 8.50 -0.74 21.57
CA GLU A 61 8.49 -0.17 20.22
C GLU A 61 7.28 -0.68 19.42
N ASP A 62 7.03 -1.99 19.41
CA ASP A 62 5.85 -2.59 18.77
C ASP A 62 4.54 -1.99 19.31
N PHE A 63 4.45 -1.83 20.64
CA PHE A 63 3.28 -1.22 21.26
C PHE A 63 3.16 0.27 20.91
N TYR A 64 4.28 0.99 20.88
CA TYR A 64 4.30 2.41 20.50
C TYR A 64 3.87 2.62 19.04
N ASP A 65 4.36 1.81 18.11
CA ASP A 65 3.99 1.85 16.70
C ASP A 65 2.51 1.53 16.50
N TYR A 66 2.00 0.55 17.24
CA TYR A 66 0.56 0.28 17.31
C TYR A 66 -0.21 1.52 17.79
N LEU A 67 0.23 2.19 18.87
CA LEU A 67 -0.44 3.37 19.41
C LEU A 67 -0.45 4.56 18.44
N ILE A 68 0.59 4.73 17.61
CA ILE A 68 0.62 5.75 16.54
C ILE A 68 -0.54 5.54 15.56
N THR A 69 -0.84 4.29 15.23
CA THR A 69 -1.93 3.93 14.32
C THR A 69 -3.28 3.99 15.03
N PHE A 70 -3.39 3.41 16.22
CA PHE A 70 -4.62 3.36 17.01
C PHE A 70 -5.20 4.75 17.30
N LYS A 71 -4.35 5.75 17.62
CA LYS A 71 -4.81 7.10 17.95
C LYS A 71 -5.44 7.87 16.77
N LEU A 72 -5.32 7.35 15.54
CA LEU A 72 -5.90 8.00 14.37
C LEU A 72 -7.43 7.98 14.48
N LYS A 73 -8.06 9.11 14.12
CA LYS A 73 -9.52 9.26 14.16
C LYS A 73 -10.25 8.17 13.36
N SER A 74 -9.64 7.70 12.27
CA SER A 74 -10.18 6.61 11.44
C SER A 74 -10.35 5.28 12.18
N ASN A 75 -9.58 5.04 13.25
CA ASN A 75 -9.67 3.82 14.05
C ASN A 75 -10.56 4.01 15.29
N LEU A 76 -10.65 5.24 15.82
CA LEU A 76 -11.48 5.53 17.00
C LEU A 76 -12.93 5.89 16.66
N VAL A 77 -13.12 6.54 15.51
CA VAL A 77 -14.43 6.98 15.00
C VAL A 77 -14.52 6.62 13.50
N PRO A 78 -14.39 5.34 13.13
CA PRO A 78 -14.58 4.90 11.75
C PRO A 78 -15.97 5.25 11.24
N LYS A 79 -16.06 5.49 9.93
CA LYS A 79 -17.32 5.66 9.21
C LYS A 79 -17.62 4.41 8.39
N SER A 80 -18.90 4.11 8.27
CA SER A 80 -19.43 3.13 7.34
C SER A 80 -20.27 3.86 6.31
N ALA A 81 -20.00 3.61 5.03
CA ALA A 81 -20.82 4.08 3.93
C ALA A 81 -21.43 2.87 3.23
N THR A 82 -22.75 2.84 3.13
CA THR A 82 -23.50 1.72 2.54
C THR A 82 -24.33 2.21 1.37
N SER A 83 -24.39 1.39 0.33
CA SER A 83 -25.25 1.60 -0.84
C SER A 83 -26.39 0.59 -0.82
N SER A 84 -27.61 1.00 -1.16
CA SER A 84 -28.71 0.06 -1.34
C SER A 84 -28.58 -0.79 -2.60
N ASP A 85 -27.73 -0.39 -3.56
CA ASP A 85 -27.43 -1.13 -4.78
C ASP A 85 -25.97 -0.93 -5.19
N GLU A 86 -25.11 -1.86 -4.75
CA GLU A 86 -23.67 -1.85 -5.04
C GLU A 86 -23.32 -2.21 -6.49
N SER A 87 -24.28 -2.65 -7.30
CA SER A 87 -24.10 -2.86 -8.75
C SER A 87 -24.19 -1.56 -9.55
N VAL A 88 -24.84 -0.54 -8.99
CA VAL A 88 -24.94 0.82 -9.54
C VAL A 88 -23.82 1.70 -9.01
N LEU A 89 -23.62 1.74 -7.70
CA LEU A 89 -22.60 2.58 -7.08
C LEU A 89 -22.13 2.04 -5.74
N THR A 90 -20.88 2.32 -5.39
CA THR A 90 -20.32 2.10 -4.05
C THR A 90 -19.91 3.43 -3.42
N ALA A 91 -19.79 3.44 -2.10
CA ALA A 91 -19.45 4.63 -1.34
C ALA A 91 -18.33 4.33 -0.34
N THR A 92 -17.38 5.24 -0.22
CA THR A 92 -16.28 5.17 0.75
C THR A 92 -16.24 6.49 1.53
N ALA A 93 -16.49 6.42 2.84
CA ALA A 93 -16.49 7.58 3.71
C ALA A 93 -15.21 7.63 4.57
N PRO A 94 -14.42 8.71 4.50
CA PRO A 94 -13.34 8.94 5.46
C PRO A 94 -13.90 9.32 6.84
N SER A 95 -13.04 9.29 7.88
CA SER A 95 -13.45 9.50 9.28
C SER A 95 -13.99 10.89 9.62
N ASP A 96 -13.74 11.86 8.75
CA ASP A 96 -14.21 13.25 8.81
C ASP A 96 -15.47 13.50 8.00
N ALA A 97 -15.95 12.53 7.20
CA ALA A 97 -17.20 12.66 6.47
C ALA A 97 -18.40 12.83 7.42
N ASP A 98 -19.36 13.63 6.99
CA ASP A 98 -20.58 13.89 7.75
C ASP A 98 -21.50 12.66 7.76
N ASN A 99 -22.12 12.40 8.90
CA ASN A 99 -23.19 11.40 8.96
C ASN A 99 -24.38 11.93 8.16
N SER A 100 -24.79 11.20 7.13
CA SER A 100 -25.86 11.64 6.24
C SER A 100 -26.51 10.47 5.53
N THR A 101 -27.73 10.68 5.08
CA THR A 101 -28.42 9.78 4.16
C THR A 101 -28.88 10.60 2.97
N PHE A 102 -28.55 10.13 1.78
CA PHE A 102 -28.97 10.75 0.54
C PHE A 102 -29.19 9.70 -0.53
N TYR A 103 -29.68 10.13 -1.68
CA TYR A 103 -30.09 9.29 -2.77
C TYR A 103 -29.44 9.78 -4.07
N LEU A 104 -28.87 8.86 -4.84
CA LEU A 104 -28.23 9.17 -6.11
C LEU A 104 -28.91 8.41 -7.25
N LYS A 105 -29.16 9.09 -8.36
CA LYS A 105 -29.59 8.45 -9.61
C LYS A 105 -28.53 8.70 -10.68
N VAL A 106 -28.01 7.63 -11.27
CA VAL A 106 -26.93 7.70 -12.25
C VAL A 106 -27.54 7.70 -13.65
N ASN A 107 -27.59 8.85 -14.30
CA ASN A 107 -28.21 8.98 -15.62
C ASN A 107 -27.26 8.54 -16.74
N SER A 108 -25.98 8.86 -16.63
CA SER A 108 -24.93 8.44 -17.58
C SER A 108 -23.60 8.24 -16.87
N LEU A 109 -22.74 7.42 -17.47
CA LEU A 109 -21.35 7.24 -17.05
C LEU A 109 -20.42 8.02 -17.97
N ALA A 110 -19.31 8.49 -17.42
CA ALA A 110 -18.23 9.05 -18.20
C ALA A 110 -17.57 7.93 -19.03
N SER A 111 -17.48 8.13 -20.34
CA SER A 111 -16.84 7.21 -21.29
C SER A 111 -15.95 7.97 -22.27
N PRO A 112 -14.86 7.35 -22.77
CA PRO A 112 -13.97 8.00 -23.73
C PRO A 112 -14.53 7.87 -25.15
N THR A 113 -14.15 8.83 -26.00
CA THR A 113 -14.35 8.69 -27.45
C THR A 113 -13.40 7.63 -27.99
N VAL A 114 -13.94 6.76 -28.85
CA VAL A 114 -13.19 5.70 -29.52
C VAL A 114 -13.43 5.79 -31.01
N LEU A 115 -12.34 5.87 -31.78
CA LEU A 115 -12.33 5.69 -33.22
C LEU A 115 -11.80 4.29 -33.52
N VAL A 116 -12.59 3.47 -34.21
CA VAL A 116 -12.24 2.09 -34.56
C VAL A 116 -12.21 1.95 -36.08
N GLY A 117 -11.08 1.47 -36.60
CA GLY A 117 -11.00 0.98 -37.97
C GLY A 117 -11.66 -0.38 -38.09
N GLN A 118 -12.57 -0.53 -39.07
CA GLN A 118 -13.15 -1.84 -39.35
C GLN A 118 -12.05 -2.80 -39.82
N GLY A 119 -12.22 -4.07 -39.45
CA GLY A 119 -11.17 -5.10 -39.56
C GLY A 119 -10.43 -5.06 -40.89
N ILE A 120 -9.11 -5.02 -40.80
CA ILE A 120 -8.17 -5.10 -41.91
C ILE A 120 -7.97 -6.58 -42.25
N ASP A 121 -7.35 -6.86 -43.39
CA ASP A 121 -6.88 -8.20 -43.76
C ASP A 121 -6.21 -8.92 -42.56
N SER A 122 -6.67 -10.15 -42.28
CA SER A 122 -6.19 -10.98 -41.17
C SER A 122 -4.69 -11.33 -41.20
N SER A 123 -4.01 -11.07 -42.32
CA SER A 123 -2.56 -11.23 -42.45
C SER A 123 -1.76 -10.05 -41.88
N ILE A 124 -2.41 -8.90 -41.66
CA ILE A 124 -1.78 -7.70 -41.09
C ILE A 124 -1.73 -7.80 -39.57
N THR A 125 -0.53 -7.61 -39.03
CA THR A 125 -0.25 -7.61 -37.59
C THR A 125 0.50 -6.35 -37.17
N LYS A 126 0.70 -6.13 -35.88
CA LYS A 126 1.56 -5.04 -35.36
C LYS A 126 2.97 -5.01 -35.97
N SER A 127 3.49 -6.17 -36.36
CA SER A 127 4.82 -6.31 -36.95
C SER A 127 4.84 -6.02 -38.44
N SER A 128 3.68 -5.93 -39.10
CA SER A 128 3.60 -5.60 -40.52
C SER A 128 4.10 -4.19 -40.77
N THR A 129 4.86 -4.01 -41.84
CA THR A 129 5.38 -2.69 -42.22
C THR A 129 4.28 -1.82 -42.84
N ILE A 130 4.47 -0.51 -42.85
CA ILE A 130 3.55 0.41 -43.51
C ILE A 130 3.49 0.13 -45.02
N GLU A 131 4.59 -0.28 -45.64
CA GLU A 131 4.60 -0.75 -47.04
C GLU A 131 3.70 -1.98 -47.23
N GLU A 132 3.77 -2.97 -46.35
CA GLU A 132 2.91 -4.18 -46.42
C GLU A 132 1.42 -3.84 -46.27
N VAL A 133 1.09 -2.84 -45.46
CA VAL A 133 -0.29 -2.37 -45.26
C VAL A 133 -0.80 -1.57 -46.47
N THR A 134 0.04 -0.70 -47.03
CA THR A 134 -0.37 0.30 -48.03
C THR A 134 -0.13 -0.13 -49.48
N GLY A 135 0.81 -1.04 -49.70
CA GLY A 135 1.35 -1.40 -51.01
C GLY A 135 2.13 -0.27 -51.69
N ALA A 136 2.57 0.75 -50.93
CA ALA A 136 3.23 1.94 -51.44
C ALA A 136 4.52 2.24 -50.65
N THR A 137 5.50 2.83 -51.34
CA THR A 137 6.77 3.30 -50.74
C THR A 137 6.72 4.80 -50.43
N GLY A 138 7.58 5.23 -49.51
CA GLY A 138 7.67 6.61 -49.02
C GLY A 138 6.82 6.91 -47.80
N ASP A 139 7.16 7.99 -47.10
CA ASP A 139 6.55 8.36 -45.82
C ASP A 139 5.04 8.65 -45.93
N SER A 140 4.29 8.14 -44.97
CA SER A 140 2.87 8.43 -44.78
C SER A 140 2.70 9.49 -43.69
N THR A 141 2.09 10.62 -44.02
CA THR A 141 1.83 11.72 -43.08
C THR A 141 0.33 12.01 -43.00
N PHE A 142 -0.21 12.03 -41.79
CA PHE A 142 -1.62 12.35 -41.52
C PHE A 142 -1.75 13.15 -40.22
N THR A 143 -2.91 13.77 -40.01
CA THR A 143 -3.21 14.57 -38.81
C THR A 143 -4.31 13.91 -38.00
N ILE A 144 -4.09 13.80 -36.70
CA ILE A 144 -5.14 13.45 -35.73
C ILE A 144 -5.64 14.75 -35.13
N THR A 145 -6.95 14.96 -35.14
CA THR A 145 -7.61 16.10 -34.49
C THR A 145 -8.48 15.61 -33.35
N LYS A 146 -8.29 16.17 -32.16
CA LYS A 146 -9.10 15.93 -30.97
C LYS A 146 -9.72 17.25 -30.51
N GLY A 147 -11.03 17.40 -30.69
CA GLY A 147 -11.70 18.68 -30.44
C GLY A 147 -11.09 19.80 -31.29
N SER A 148 -10.45 20.78 -30.64
CA SER A 148 -9.75 21.89 -31.29
C SER A 148 -8.25 21.66 -31.49
N ASP A 149 -7.68 20.64 -30.86
CA ASP A 149 -6.24 20.37 -30.87
C ASP A 149 -5.91 19.37 -31.97
N SER A 150 -4.75 19.51 -32.61
CA SER A 150 -4.31 18.61 -33.69
C SER A 150 -2.81 18.34 -33.62
N ASP A 151 -2.39 17.16 -34.06
CA ASP A 151 -0.99 16.77 -34.15
C ASP A 151 -0.77 15.94 -35.42
N THR A 152 0.39 16.15 -36.04
CA THR A 152 0.75 15.52 -37.31
C THR A 152 1.65 14.32 -37.03
N ILE A 153 1.26 13.17 -37.55
CA ILE A 153 1.96 11.90 -37.41
C ILE A 153 2.56 11.53 -38.75
N THR A 154 3.87 11.28 -38.77
CA THR A 154 4.61 10.79 -39.94
C THR A 154 5.24 9.44 -39.62
N VAL A 155 5.02 8.46 -40.49
CA VAL A 155 5.56 7.11 -40.41
C VAL A 155 6.17 6.71 -41.75
N SER A 156 7.37 6.13 -41.73
CA SER A 156 8.07 5.68 -42.93
C SER A 156 7.55 4.31 -43.39
N ASP A 157 7.73 3.99 -44.67
CA ASP A 157 7.28 2.75 -45.29
C ASP A 157 7.86 1.48 -44.64
N GLY A 158 9.13 1.52 -44.23
CA GLY A 158 9.81 0.43 -43.52
C GLY A 158 9.50 0.32 -42.01
N GLU A 159 8.80 1.29 -41.42
CA GLU A 159 8.35 1.21 -40.03
C GLU A 159 7.11 0.30 -39.91
N THR A 160 6.84 -0.20 -38.71
CA THR A 160 5.73 -1.13 -38.45
C THR A 160 4.48 -0.44 -37.91
N ILE A 161 3.34 -1.15 -37.91
CA ILE A 161 2.13 -0.71 -37.17
C ILE A 161 2.47 -0.45 -35.69
N GLN A 162 3.36 -1.22 -35.06
CA GLN A 162 3.79 -0.94 -33.69
C GLN A 162 4.49 0.42 -33.58
N ASN A 163 5.35 0.78 -34.54
CA ASN A 163 6.00 2.09 -34.53
C ASN A 163 4.99 3.22 -34.74
N LEU A 164 3.97 3.00 -35.58
CA LEU A 164 2.86 3.94 -35.73
C LEU A 164 2.09 4.14 -34.41
N ILE A 165 1.78 3.05 -33.70
CA ILE A 165 1.14 3.09 -32.38
C ILE A 165 2.00 3.91 -31.40
N ASP A 166 3.30 3.65 -31.35
CA ASP A 166 4.22 4.34 -30.43
C ASP A 166 4.29 5.84 -30.73
N LYS A 167 4.31 6.23 -32.01
CA LYS A 167 4.28 7.64 -32.43
C LYS A 167 2.99 8.35 -32.02
N ILE A 168 1.83 7.71 -32.20
CA ILE A 168 0.56 8.27 -31.74
C ILE A 168 0.52 8.37 -30.22
N ASN A 169 1.01 7.35 -29.50
CA ASN A 169 1.02 7.33 -28.03
C ASN A 169 1.98 8.35 -27.41
N ALA A 170 3.03 8.74 -28.13
CA ALA A 170 3.97 9.79 -27.76
C ALA A 170 3.43 11.21 -28.01
N SER A 171 2.35 11.36 -28.77
CA SER A 171 1.69 12.66 -29.01
C SER A 171 1.17 13.29 -27.72
N THR A 172 1.22 14.61 -27.65
CA THR A 172 0.67 15.39 -26.53
C THR A 172 -0.86 15.58 -26.62
N LEU A 173 -1.52 15.11 -27.69
CA LEU A 173 -2.98 15.19 -27.85
C LEU A 173 -3.77 14.45 -26.76
N GLY A 174 -3.13 13.55 -26.01
CA GLY A 174 -3.80 12.75 -24.98
C GLY A 174 -4.77 11.74 -25.60
N VAL A 175 -4.37 11.11 -26.69
CA VAL A 175 -4.99 9.92 -27.27
C VAL A 175 -4.08 8.70 -27.03
N GLU A 176 -4.65 7.52 -27.19
CA GLU A 176 -3.95 6.24 -27.12
C GLU A 176 -4.33 5.39 -28.34
N ALA A 177 -3.33 4.92 -29.09
CA ALA A 177 -3.51 3.98 -30.19
C ALA A 177 -3.31 2.53 -29.72
N LYS A 178 -4.11 1.62 -30.27
CA LYS A 178 -3.99 0.16 -30.05
C LYS A 178 -4.28 -0.57 -31.35
N PHE A 179 -3.73 -1.78 -31.48
CA PHE A 179 -4.09 -2.68 -32.55
C PHE A 179 -4.44 -4.05 -31.98
N ASP A 180 -5.52 -4.63 -32.47
CA ASP A 180 -5.97 -5.97 -32.15
C ASP A 180 -5.58 -6.91 -33.28
N ASP A 181 -4.48 -7.65 -33.09
CA ASP A 181 -3.94 -8.60 -34.06
C ASP A 181 -4.93 -9.73 -34.39
N ALA A 182 -5.82 -10.10 -33.47
CA ALA A 182 -6.77 -11.20 -33.69
C ALA A 182 -7.90 -10.80 -34.65
N ASN A 183 -8.28 -9.52 -34.67
CA ASN A 183 -9.39 -9.01 -35.47
C ASN A 183 -8.94 -8.00 -36.55
N GLY A 184 -7.64 -7.72 -36.65
CA GLY A 184 -7.07 -6.75 -37.58
C GLY A 184 -7.59 -5.32 -37.36
N LYS A 185 -7.88 -4.91 -36.13
CA LYS A 185 -8.54 -3.61 -35.86
C LYS A 185 -7.58 -2.61 -35.25
N PHE A 186 -7.54 -1.41 -35.82
CA PHE A 186 -6.82 -0.27 -35.27
C PHE A 186 -7.78 0.61 -34.45
N PHE A 187 -7.34 1.04 -33.26
CA PHE A 187 -8.11 1.85 -32.34
C PHE A 187 -7.36 3.12 -32.02
N ILE A 188 -8.08 4.25 -31.95
CA ILE A 188 -7.61 5.49 -31.34
C ILE A 188 -8.62 5.87 -30.26
N VAL A 189 -8.15 5.92 -29.01
CA VAL A 189 -8.97 6.11 -27.81
C VAL A 189 -8.57 7.43 -27.15
N ASN A 190 -9.55 8.25 -26.74
CA ASN A 190 -9.27 9.40 -25.89
C ASN A 190 -8.80 8.92 -24.50
N LYS A 191 -7.67 9.42 -23.98
CA LYS A 191 -7.20 9.05 -22.63
C LYS A 191 -8.12 9.57 -21.52
N LYS A 192 -8.95 10.57 -21.81
CA LYS A 192 -9.94 11.12 -20.87
C LYS A 192 -11.35 10.79 -21.35
N ASN A 193 -12.27 10.61 -20.41
CA ASN A 193 -13.68 10.50 -20.75
C ASN A 193 -14.26 11.86 -21.17
N GLY A 194 -15.45 11.81 -21.73
CA GLY A 194 -16.22 12.99 -22.09
C GLY A 194 -16.49 13.07 -23.58
N ASN A 195 -17.36 14.01 -23.92
CA ASN A 195 -17.81 14.25 -25.27
C ASN A 195 -16.81 15.12 -26.06
N VAL A 196 -15.65 14.54 -26.40
CA VAL A 196 -14.63 15.20 -27.22
C VAL A 196 -14.43 14.40 -28.50
N ASP A 197 -14.61 15.04 -29.65
CA ASP A 197 -14.47 14.41 -30.96
C ASP A 197 -13.01 14.00 -31.23
N ILE A 198 -12.81 12.89 -31.95
CA ILE A 198 -11.54 12.46 -32.54
C ILE A 198 -11.78 12.18 -34.02
N SER A 199 -10.96 12.79 -34.88
CA SER A 199 -10.96 12.57 -36.33
C SER A 199 -9.54 12.46 -36.87
N VAL A 200 -9.41 11.86 -38.05
CA VAL A 200 -8.14 11.67 -38.74
C VAL A 200 -8.27 12.16 -40.18
N SER A 201 -7.28 12.90 -40.67
CA SER A 201 -7.29 13.46 -42.03
C SER A 201 -5.88 13.47 -42.64
N ALA A 202 -5.79 13.40 -43.95
CA ALA A 202 -4.54 13.53 -44.70
C ALA A 202 -4.79 14.31 -46.01
N ASP A 203 -3.72 14.78 -46.65
CA ASP A 203 -3.81 15.45 -47.94
C ASP A 203 -4.28 14.48 -49.03
N ALA A 204 -5.18 14.95 -49.90
CA ALA A 204 -5.73 14.14 -50.98
C ALA A 204 -4.62 13.65 -51.94
N GLY A 205 -4.64 12.35 -52.25
CA GLY A 205 -3.65 11.65 -53.07
C GLY A 205 -2.32 11.34 -52.37
N SER A 206 -2.20 11.63 -51.06
CA SER A 206 -0.97 11.35 -50.30
C SER A 206 -0.88 9.90 -49.83
N ASN A 207 0.34 9.44 -49.50
CA ASN A 207 0.56 8.17 -48.83
C ASN A 207 -0.17 8.10 -47.47
N GLY A 208 -0.32 9.25 -46.79
CA GLY A 208 -1.10 9.35 -45.56
C GLY A 208 -2.58 9.03 -45.75
N GLU A 209 -3.20 9.53 -46.83
CA GLU A 209 -4.58 9.21 -47.17
C GLU A 209 -4.75 7.71 -47.47
N ASN A 210 -3.80 7.12 -48.19
CA ASN A 210 -3.79 5.68 -48.44
C ASN A 210 -3.70 4.89 -47.13
N LEU A 211 -2.79 5.26 -46.22
CA LEU A 211 -2.62 4.59 -44.93
C LEU A 211 -3.90 4.67 -44.07
N ILE A 212 -4.48 5.85 -43.89
CA ILE A 212 -5.70 5.97 -43.08
C ILE A 212 -6.88 5.23 -43.71
N SER A 213 -6.94 5.14 -45.05
CA SER A 213 -7.94 4.37 -45.77
C SER A 213 -7.75 2.86 -45.57
N LYS A 214 -6.51 2.37 -45.63
CA LYS A 214 -6.16 0.95 -45.39
C LYS A 214 -6.36 0.52 -43.94
N LEU A 215 -6.11 1.41 -43.00
CA LEU A 215 -6.42 1.22 -41.58
C LEU A 215 -7.91 1.47 -41.25
N ASN A 216 -8.71 1.88 -42.24
CA ASN A 216 -10.11 2.23 -42.09
C ASN A 216 -10.36 3.29 -41.00
N LEU A 217 -9.53 4.34 -40.93
CA LEU A 217 -9.62 5.42 -39.94
C LEU A 217 -10.31 6.69 -40.49
N ASN A 218 -10.78 6.68 -41.73
CA ASN A 218 -11.36 7.81 -42.45
C ASN A 218 -12.84 8.11 -42.08
N GLY A 219 -13.26 7.75 -40.87
CA GLY A 219 -14.66 7.81 -40.44
C GLY A 219 -15.19 9.21 -40.19
N THR A 220 -16.39 9.51 -40.71
CA THR A 220 -17.18 10.68 -40.29
C THR A 220 -18.15 10.30 -39.17
N ALA A 221 -18.70 11.29 -38.46
CA ALA A 221 -19.53 11.13 -37.26
C ALA A 221 -20.84 10.30 -37.44
N ALA A 222 -21.15 9.84 -38.66
CA ALA A 222 -22.34 9.06 -38.95
C ALA A 222 -21.94 7.63 -39.30
N ALA A 223 -22.68 6.67 -38.73
CA ALA A 223 -22.66 5.27 -39.14
C ALA A 223 -23.16 5.16 -40.59
N ASP A 224 -22.30 5.45 -41.54
CA ASP A 224 -22.43 4.92 -42.89
C ASP A 224 -21.90 3.48 -42.85
N SER A 225 -22.62 2.65 -43.59
CA SER A 225 -22.73 1.19 -43.52
C SER A 225 -21.42 0.42 -43.66
N ASP A 226 -20.27 1.04 -43.93
CA ASP A 226 -19.22 0.27 -44.62
C ASP A 226 -17.74 0.65 -44.43
N ASN A 227 -17.28 1.33 -43.37
CA ASN A 227 -15.86 1.12 -42.98
C ASN A 227 -15.34 1.66 -41.65
N THR A 228 -16.05 2.46 -40.88
CA THR A 228 -15.51 2.98 -39.61
C THR A 228 -16.58 3.01 -38.53
N VAL A 229 -16.20 2.72 -37.28
CA VAL A 229 -17.11 2.89 -36.13
C VAL A 229 -16.49 3.91 -35.20
N ARG A 230 -17.06 5.12 -35.20
CA ARG A 230 -16.77 6.13 -34.19
C ARG A 230 -17.83 6.05 -33.11
N THR A 231 -17.41 5.79 -31.88
CA THR A 231 -18.24 5.91 -30.69
C THR A 231 -17.83 7.16 -29.94
N LEU A 232 -18.69 8.18 -29.96
CA LEU A 232 -18.47 9.40 -29.21
C LEU A 232 -18.55 9.11 -27.70
N GLY A 233 -17.59 9.62 -26.95
CA GLY A 233 -17.59 9.53 -25.49
C GLY A 233 -18.72 10.35 -24.90
N SER A 234 -19.00 10.09 -23.62
CA SER A 234 -20.03 10.79 -22.87
C SER A 234 -19.49 11.27 -21.54
N SER A 235 -20.13 12.29 -20.98
CA SER A 235 -19.87 12.73 -19.61
C SER A 235 -20.82 12.02 -18.66
N GLY A 236 -20.34 11.74 -17.45
CA GLY A 236 -21.18 11.22 -16.39
C GLY A 236 -22.16 12.28 -15.90
N GLN A 237 -23.35 11.82 -15.52
CA GLN A 237 -24.40 12.65 -14.93
C GLN A 237 -25.04 11.90 -13.76
N VAL A 238 -25.11 12.56 -12.61
CA VAL A 238 -25.72 12.03 -11.40
C VAL A 238 -26.66 13.05 -10.77
N GLU A 239 -27.87 12.64 -10.43
CA GLU A 239 -28.81 13.46 -9.67
C GLU A 239 -28.76 13.10 -8.19
N LEU A 240 -28.75 14.13 -7.34
CA LEU A 240 -28.80 14.02 -5.88
C LEU A 240 -30.20 14.37 -5.37
N SER A 241 -30.71 13.54 -4.47
CA SER A 241 -31.99 13.71 -3.79
C SER A 241 -31.87 13.38 -2.30
N PHE A 242 -32.73 13.97 -1.46
CA PHE A 242 -32.86 13.62 -0.04
C PHE A 242 -34.17 12.88 0.29
N ASP A 243 -35.17 12.97 -0.58
CA ASP A 243 -36.45 12.25 -0.45
C ASP A 243 -36.52 10.99 -1.34
N GLY A 244 -35.48 10.75 -2.15
CA GLY A 244 -35.40 9.64 -3.10
C GLY A 244 -36.36 9.77 -4.28
N SER A 245 -36.91 10.97 -4.53
CA SER A 245 -37.92 11.21 -5.56
C SER A 245 -37.66 12.48 -6.38
N THR A 246 -37.23 13.56 -5.72
CA THR A 246 -37.02 14.88 -6.31
C THR A 246 -35.53 15.18 -6.38
N SER A 247 -35.02 15.48 -7.58
CA SER A 247 -33.65 15.98 -7.74
C SER A 247 -33.53 17.38 -7.13
N ILE A 248 -32.52 17.56 -6.27
CA ILE A 248 -32.14 18.84 -5.66
C ILE A 248 -30.92 19.43 -6.36
N THR A 249 -29.98 18.57 -6.77
CA THR A 249 -28.74 18.96 -7.46
C THR A 249 -28.41 17.94 -8.55
N THR A 250 -27.89 18.41 -9.67
CA THR A 250 -27.34 17.54 -10.72
C THR A 250 -25.83 17.77 -10.83
N TYR A 251 -25.07 16.69 -10.72
CA TYR A 251 -23.65 16.65 -11.04
C TYR A 251 -23.54 16.32 -12.53
N ASP A 252 -23.16 17.32 -13.32
CA ASP A 252 -23.02 17.23 -14.77
C ASP A 252 -21.56 17.31 -15.22
N ASN A 253 -21.30 16.92 -16.46
CA ASN A 253 -19.99 17.02 -17.10
C ASN A 253 -18.88 16.26 -16.37
N LEU A 254 -19.22 15.18 -15.66
CA LEU A 254 -18.23 14.36 -14.97
C LEU A 254 -17.31 13.69 -15.99
N THR A 255 -16.00 13.88 -15.82
CA THR A 255 -14.95 13.24 -16.63
C THR A 255 -14.44 11.95 -16.01
N GLU A 256 -14.82 11.66 -14.77
CA GLU A 256 -14.51 10.43 -14.07
C GLU A 256 -15.81 9.78 -13.60
N ASN A 257 -15.78 8.45 -13.43
CA ASN A 257 -16.89 7.72 -12.82
C ASN A 257 -16.82 7.73 -11.30
N THR A 258 -16.24 8.80 -10.73
CA THR A 258 -16.16 9.03 -9.30
C THR A 258 -16.62 10.44 -9.00
N LEU A 259 -17.33 10.62 -7.88
CA LEU A 259 -17.74 11.94 -7.39
C LEU A 259 -17.60 12.03 -5.88
N ASN A 260 -17.35 13.23 -5.37
CA ASN A 260 -17.39 13.49 -3.93
C ASN A 260 -18.73 14.14 -3.56
N VAL A 261 -19.43 13.52 -2.60
CA VAL A 261 -20.69 14.02 -2.07
C VAL A 261 -20.56 14.06 -0.55
N PHE A 262 -20.60 15.26 0.03
CA PHE A 262 -20.45 15.49 1.48
C PHE A 262 -19.21 14.81 2.10
N GLY A 263 -18.06 14.89 1.42
CA GLY A 263 -16.82 14.27 1.89
C GLY A 263 -16.73 12.76 1.63
N THR A 264 -17.78 12.14 1.08
CA THR A 264 -17.81 10.71 0.73
C THR A 264 -17.47 10.52 -0.73
N THR A 265 -16.53 9.63 -1.03
CA THR A 265 -16.22 9.23 -2.41
C THR A 265 -17.24 8.22 -2.88
N ILE A 266 -17.89 8.49 -4.01
CA ILE A 266 -18.86 7.62 -4.66
C ILE A 266 -18.24 7.12 -5.96
N ASP A 267 -18.19 5.79 -6.13
CA ASP A 267 -17.74 5.14 -7.35
C ASP A 267 -18.95 4.64 -8.14
N LEU A 268 -19.10 5.12 -9.37
CA LEU A 268 -20.19 4.80 -10.28
C LEU A 268 -19.81 3.58 -11.14
N LYS A 269 -20.71 2.59 -11.18
CA LYS A 269 -20.49 1.32 -11.91
C LYS A 269 -21.46 1.13 -13.07
N SER A 270 -22.71 1.55 -12.91
CA SER A 270 -23.73 1.47 -13.94
C SER A 270 -24.76 2.60 -13.80
N THR A 271 -25.60 2.77 -14.82
CA THR A 271 -26.71 3.73 -14.79
C THR A 271 -27.90 3.17 -14.01
N SER A 272 -28.76 4.03 -13.50
CA SER A 272 -29.97 3.66 -12.77
C SER A 272 -31.20 4.44 -13.23
N SER A 273 -32.35 3.76 -13.28
CA SER A 273 -33.64 4.40 -13.55
C SER A 273 -34.27 4.99 -12.28
N SER A 274 -33.93 4.44 -11.11
CA SER A 274 -34.37 4.88 -9.79
C SER A 274 -33.20 5.40 -8.95
N TYR A 275 -33.54 6.13 -7.90
CA TYR A 275 -32.60 6.58 -6.88
C TYR A 275 -32.08 5.42 -6.02
N VAL A 276 -30.77 5.39 -5.81
CA VAL A 276 -30.03 4.46 -4.95
C VAL A 276 -29.70 5.18 -3.65
N LYS A 277 -30.07 4.59 -2.51
CA LYS A 277 -29.81 5.17 -1.18
C LYS A 277 -28.35 4.97 -0.81
N VAL A 278 -27.70 6.03 -0.34
CA VAL A 278 -26.39 6.01 0.30
C VAL A 278 -26.56 6.47 1.74
N SER A 279 -26.07 5.67 2.69
CA SER A 279 -26.12 5.99 4.13
C SER A 279 -24.71 5.98 4.70
N ILE A 280 -24.31 7.11 5.31
CA ILE A 280 -23.04 7.29 5.99
C ILE A 280 -23.30 7.45 7.48
N GLU A 281 -22.77 6.53 8.26
CA GLU A 281 -22.96 6.45 9.70
C GLU A 281 -21.62 6.12 10.41
N GLN A 282 -21.59 6.27 11.72
CA GLN A 282 -20.44 5.79 12.50
C GLN A 282 -20.46 4.26 12.56
N ASP A 283 -19.31 3.65 12.32
CA ASP A 283 -19.14 2.20 12.46
C ASP A 283 -18.83 1.86 13.92
N ILE A 284 -19.89 1.65 14.71
CA ILE A 284 -19.77 1.36 16.14
C ILE A 284 -19.06 0.02 16.37
N ASP A 285 -19.32 -0.98 15.54
CA ASP A 285 -18.73 -2.32 15.68
C ASP A 285 -17.22 -2.28 15.47
N LYS A 286 -16.74 -1.59 14.43
CA LYS A 286 -15.30 -1.37 14.23
C LYS A 286 -14.67 -0.55 15.34
N SER A 287 -15.37 0.46 15.86
CA SER A 287 -14.89 1.24 17.01
C SER A 287 -14.64 0.33 18.23
N VAL A 288 -15.58 -0.58 18.51
CA VAL A 288 -15.47 -1.56 19.60
C VAL A 288 -14.34 -2.55 19.35
N GLU A 289 -14.16 -3.00 18.11
CA GLU A 289 -13.07 -3.90 17.72
C GLU A 289 -11.70 -3.25 17.94
N SER A 290 -11.50 -2.01 17.50
CA SER A 290 -10.25 -1.27 17.73
C SER A 290 -9.95 -1.08 19.22
N ILE A 291 -10.97 -0.82 20.06
CA ILE A 291 -10.78 -0.73 21.52
C ILE A 291 -10.38 -2.09 22.12
N LYS A 292 -10.98 -3.19 21.66
CA LYS A 292 -10.60 -4.54 22.12
C LYS A 292 -9.16 -4.87 21.77
N GLU A 293 -8.75 -4.58 20.53
CA GLU A 293 -7.37 -4.78 20.10
C GLU A 293 -6.38 -3.98 20.94
N PHE A 294 -6.72 -2.73 21.29
CA PHE A 294 -5.90 -1.91 22.17
C PHE A 294 -5.78 -2.55 23.56
N VAL A 295 -6.88 -3.03 24.13
CA VAL A 295 -6.89 -3.70 25.44
C VAL A 295 -6.01 -4.95 25.40
N ASP A 296 -6.10 -5.75 24.34
CA ASP A 296 -5.29 -6.96 24.19
C ASP A 296 -3.81 -6.63 24.07
N LYS A 297 -3.44 -5.67 23.21
CA LYS A 297 -2.03 -5.24 23.04
C LYS A 297 -1.44 -4.62 24.29
N TYR A 298 -2.22 -3.80 24.98
CA TYR A 298 -1.82 -3.26 26.28
C TYR A 298 -1.60 -4.37 27.31
N ASN A 299 -2.56 -5.30 27.45
CA ASN A 299 -2.46 -6.40 28.40
C ASN A 299 -1.26 -7.31 28.09
N GLU A 300 -1.00 -7.60 26.82
CA GLU A 300 0.15 -8.38 26.36
C GLU A 300 1.47 -7.73 26.81
N THR A 301 1.64 -6.43 26.56
CA THR A 301 2.84 -5.67 26.93
C THR A 301 3.01 -5.54 28.45
N ILE A 302 1.93 -5.22 29.17
CA ILE A 302 1.97 -5.06 30.63
C ILE A 302 2.27 -6.39 31.32
N THR A 303 1.73 -7.49 30.81
CA THR A 303 1.95 -8.85 31.35
C THR A 303 3.41 -9.25 31.14
N TYR A 304 3.96 -9.03 29.94
CA TYR A 304 5.36 -9.32 29.66
C TYR A 304 6.32 -8.57 30.61
N VAL A 305 6.10 -7.27 30.81
CA VAL A 305 6.91 -6.46 31.75
C VAL A 305 6.71 -6.92 33.20
N TYR A 306 5.47 -7.25 33.59
CA TYR A 306 5.16 -7.74 34.92
C TYR A 306 5.85 -9.07 35.22
N ASP A 307 5.84 -10.00 34.27
CA ASP A 307 6.44 -11.32 34.42
C ASP A 307 7.95 -11.18 34.63
N LEU A 308 8.66 -10.39 33.82
CA LEU A 308 10.08 -10.11 33.98
C LEU A 308 10.44 -9.50 35.36
N LEU A 309 9.54 -8.71 35.95
CA LEU A 309 9.74 -8.11 37.27
C LEU A 309 9.58 -9.11 38.43
N HIS A 310 8.79 -10.17 38.25
CA HIS A 310 8.35 -11.05 39.35
C HIS A 310 8.79 -12.51 39.21
N GLU A 311 9.21 -12.93 38.01
CA GLU A 311 9.69 -14.27 37.74
C GLU A 311 10.92 -14.61 38.60
N LYS A 312 11.08 -15.91 38.89
CA LYS A 312 12.18 -16.42 39.71
C LYS A 312 13.20 -17.08 38.81
N LYS A 313 14.47 -16.99 39.22
CA LYS A 313 15.56 -17.76 38.60
C LYS A 313 15.26 -19.25 38.66
N VAL A 314 15.60 -19.95 37.59
CA VAL A 314 15.57 -21.41 37.55
C VAL A 314 16.73 -21.93 38.40
N THR A 315 16.43 -22.77 39.38
CA THR A 315 17.43 -23.30 40.35
C THR A 315 17.37 -24.81 40.50
N ASP A 316 16.37 -25.44 39.92
CA ASP A 316 15.99 -26.85 40.04
C ASP A 316 16.50 -27.72 38.87
N LYS A 317 17.12 -27.11 37.85
CA LYS A 317 17.71 -27.80 36.70
C LYS A 317 19.24 -27.93 36.85
N PRO A 318 19.84 -29.07 36.47
CA PRO A 318 21.29 -29.19 36.29
C PRO A 318 21.80 -28.21 35.23
N THR A 319 23.01 -27.66 35.42
CA THR A 319 23.62 -26.68 34.49
C THR A 319 23.68 -27.18 33.04
N GLU A 320 23.87 -28.47 32.84
CA GLU A 320 23.95 -29.13 31.52
C GLU A 320 22.61 -29.17 30.78
N GLU A 321 21.49 -28.99 31.49
CA GLU A 321 20.12 -28.99 30.96
C GLU A 321 19.51 -27.59 30.88
N MET A 322 20.23 -26.56 31.35
CA MET A 322 19.75 -25.19 31.34
C MET A 322 19.79 -24.62 29.91
N THR A 323 18.64 -24.13 29.45
CA THR A 323 18.53 -23.38 28.20
C THR A 323 18.89 -21.91 28.40
N GLU A 324 19.11 -21.19 27.30
CA GLU A 324 19.34 -19.74 27.36
C GLU A 324 18.21 -18.98 28.08
N GLU A 325 16.96 -19.36 27.81
CA GLU A 325 15.77 -18.81 28.49
C GLU A 325 15.79 -19.10 30.00
N ASP A 326 16.22 -20.29 30.42
CA ASP A 326 16.33 -20.64 31.84
C ASP A 326 17.35 -19.76 32.57
N TYR A 327 18.45 -19.39 31.89
CA TYR A 327 19.44 -18.46 32.44
C TYR A 327 18.90 -17.04 32.53
N MET A 328 18.11 -16.60 31.55
CA MET A 328 17.51 -15.26 31.53
C MET A 328 16.45 -15.04 32.62
N LYS A 329 15.69 -16.10 32.97
CA LYS A 329 14.61 -15.98 33.96
C LYS A 329 15.06 -15.38 35.29
N GLY A 330 14.33 -14.39 35.76
CA GLY A 330 14.55 -13.73 37.06
C GLY A 330 15.79 -12.84 37.09
N MET A 331 16.42 -12.55 35.95
CA MET A 331 17.56 -11.63 35.86
C MET A 331 17.15 -10.16 36.06
N LEU A 332 15.94 -9.79 35.63
CA LEU A 332 15.36 -8.44 35.78
C LEU A 332 14.41 -8.31 36.97
N LYS A 333 14.35 -9.33 37.83
CA LYS A 333 13.51 -9.31 39.02
C LYS A 333 13.85 -8.11 39.91
N GLY A 334 12.86 -7.25 40.15
CA GLY A 334 13.01 -6.04 40.96
C GLY A 334 13.96 -5.00 40.35
N ASP A 335 14.17 -5.01 39.03
CA ASP A 335 14.93 -3.97 38.36
C ASP A 335 14.19 -2.62 38.44
N ASN A 336 14.87 -1.60 38.97
CA ASN A 336 14.28 -0.28 39.21
C ASN A 336 13.83 0.44 37.93
N ASN A 337 14.49 0.21 36.79
CA ASN A 337 14.11 0.85 35.53
C ASN A 337 12.89 0.15 34.94
N LEU A 338 12.86 -1.18 34.98
CA LEU A 338 11.72 -1.96 34.52
C LEU A 338 10.48 -1.68 35.38
N GLU A 339 10.66 -1.49 36.68
CA GLU A 339 9.58 -1.11 37.61
C GLU A 339 9.00 0.27 37.28
N LYS A 340 9.85 1.25 36.92
CA LYS A 340 9.39 2.56 36.42
C LYS A 340 8.59 2.43 35.13
N ILE A 341 9.06 1.61 34.17
CA ILE A 341 8.35 1.36 32.91
C ILE A 341 6.97 0.76 33.21
N PHE A 342 6.90 -0.25 34.07
CA PHE A 342 5.65 -0.87 34.50
C PHE A 342 4.66 0.16 35.07
N TYR A 343 5.11 1.00 36.00
CA TYR A 343 4.24 2.04 36.57
C TYR A 343 3.84 3.11 35.55
N ASN A 344 4.72 3.48 34.61
CA ASN A 344 4.38 4.43 33.55
C ASN A 344 3.33 3.86 32.60
N LEU A 345 3.47 2.60 32.17
CA LEU A 345 2.46 1.90 31.35
C LEU A 345 1.12 1.83 32.10
N ARG A 346 1.15 1.46 33.39
CA ARG A 346 -0.04 1.44 34.24
C ARG A 346 -0.70 2.83 34.28
N ASN A 347 0.06 3.88 34.57
CA ASN A 347 -0.45 5.24 34.66
C ASN A 347 -1.04 5.77 33.35
N MET A 348 -0.62 5.26 32.18
CA MET A 348 -1.15 5.66 30.88
C MET A 348 -2.68 5.45 30.78
N VAL A 349 -3.20 4.38 31.38
CA VAL A 349 -4.63 4.02 31.31
C VAL A 349 -5.42 4.54 32.52
N TYR A 350 -4.76 4.70 33.67
CA TYR A 350 -5.41 5.16 34.91
C TYR A 350 -5.43 6.69 35.09
N SER A 351 -4.65 7.44 34.30
CA SER A 351 -4.65 8.91 34.40
C SER A 351 -5.98 9.45 33.89
N PRO A 352 -6.78 10.14 34.73
CA PRO A 352 -8.02 10.74 34.27
C PRO A 352 -7.70 11.79 33.21
N VAL A 353 -8.27 11.62 32.01
CA VAL A 353 -8.25 12.67 30.99
C VAL A 353 -9.16 13.79 31.49
N ASN A 354 -8.58 14.92 31.85
CA ASN A 354 -9.35 16.14 32.12
C ASN A 354 -9.88 16.67 30.77
N ILE A 355 -11.17 16.41 30.50
CA ILE A 355 -11.84 16.83 29.25
C ILE A 355 -12.10 18.35 29.23
N GLU A 356 -11.89 19.07 30.33
CA GLU A 356 -12.30 20.48 30.48
C GLU A 356 -11.38 21.54 29.83
N GLN A 357 -10.32 21.18 29.09
CA GLN A 357 -9.44 22.19 28.44
C GLN A 357 -8.99 21.86 27.00
N SER A 358 -9.79 21.15 26.21
CA SER A 358 -9.72 21.29 24.74
C SER A 358 -10.91 22.10 24.24
N GLY A 359 -10.86 23.40 24.55
CA GLY A 359 -11.69 24.37 23.85
C GLY A 359 -11.31 24.36 22.36
N SER A 360 -12.32 24.12 21.52
CA SER A 360 -12.44 24.57 20.12
C SER A 360 -11.13 24.99 19.45
N GLN A 361 -10.43 24.03 18.83
CA GLN A 361 -9.56 24.30 17.68
C GLN A 361 -10.00 23.52 16.43
N TYR A 362 -11.28 23.15 16.35
CA TYR A 362 -11.93 22.89 15.08
C TYR A 362 -12.56 24.19 14.59
N ASN A 363 -11.71 25.10 14.13
CA ASN A 363 -12.12 26.21 13.29
C ASN A 363 -10.95 26.61 12.39
N THR A 364 -10.79 25.85 11.30
CA THR A 364 -10.48 26.29 9.92
C THR A 364 -10.53 25.07 9.02
#